data_AF-A0A1Z5KLV7-F1
#
_entry.id   AF-A0A1Z5KLV7-F1
#
_cell.length_a   1.000
_cell.length_b   1.000
_cell.length_c   1.000
_cell.angle_alpha   90.00
_cell.angle_beta   90.00
_cell.angle_gamma   90.00
#
_symmetry.space_group_name_H-M   'P 1'
#
loop_
_entity.id
_entity.type
_entity.pdbx_description
1 polymer ?
#
loop_
_entity_poly.entity_id
_entity_poly.type
_entity_poly.pdbx_seq_one_letter_code
_entity_poly.pdbx_strand_id
1 'polypeptide(L)'
;MPGQNEDRAAVFEMMPVRLCKPEQLARWRQGGETSTYKLLRTQFDLEDFISCSHRMAIWRENNTLTYVTPYGSNELPEQEFLTLKLRDKGATLRITGRTHEAISQTAALFLNLVKPIVESDLLSVDASNRCFDFRAAQSECLSRIFEAAPTRHVRFQNLKLSAQQSITLATRPHVVHLTFSNCELEDEGTAFLDYLEKRTTLFGTVRFINITGLNRDNLQRLLQLDMIERLCIHCLEDEGILPFSTKAKYLDYDISSSSLLKADLNSLHNVPSKLALSIEHESDDFPTEPVVALFRRIAAMGHFEELKISFCFYDNYGYIPGCVVQSLIQAAIGNINLQVLDLSTDAGDLKWDSHVGALLQGLKDHINLRVLQLSVPDTSFGPDFADLRQLLTHNCNIIVTREDGSIYSDGGLVDELYSLNRFVRCCSDLAVKPTSERLLLVTTALMGRALNDFQCSSLLLSKHADLLCEYEIY
;
A
#
# COMPACT_ATOMS: atom_id res chain seq x y z
N MET A 1 28.59 28.30 18.97
CA MET A 1 28.66 28.56 17.51
C MET A 1 27.68 29.67 17.14
N PRO A 2 28.07 30.96 17.19
CA PRO A 2 27.24 32.08 16.75
C PRO A 2 27.66 32.49 15.32
N GLY A 3 26.84 32.19 14.30
CA GLY A 3 27.18 32.56 12.92
C GLY A 3 26.18 32.17 11.83
N GLN A 4 25.18 31.31 12.10
CA GLN A 4 24.16 30.92 11.12
C GLN A 4 22.79 31.62 11.31
N ASN A 5 22.68 32.60 12.21
CA ASN A 5 21.39 33.24 12.52
C ASN A 5 21.10 34.50 11.70
N GLU A 6 22.08 35.12 11.04
CA GLU A 6 21.85 36.43 10.38
C GLU A 6 21.03 36.33 9.09
N ASP A 7 21.15 35.25 8.30
CA ASP A 7 20.36 35.10 7.06
C ASP A 7 18.89 34.67 7.33
N ARG A 8 18.64 33.99 8.45
CA ARG A 8 17.28 33.58 8.88
C ARG A 8 16.40 34.76 9.30
N ALA A 9 17.01 35.88 9.68
CA ALA A 9 16.30 37.11 10.06
C ALA A 9 15.48 37.73 8.91
N ALA A 10 15.66 37.25 7.67
CA ALA A 10 14.98 37.78 6.49
C ALA A 10 13.56 37.22 6.24
N VAL A 11 13.18 36.09 6.87
CA VAL A 11 11.91 35.39 6.60
C VAL A 11 10.92 35.48 7.77
N PHE A 12 11.42 35.42 9.00
CA PHE A 12 10.59 35.39 10.21
C PHE A 12 10.93 36.54 11.16
N GLU A 13 9.89 37.18 11.69
CA GLU A 13 10.01 38.12 12.80
C GLU A 13 9.49 37.47 14.08
N MET A 14 10.34 37.33 15.09
CA MET A 14 9.90 36.82 16.39
C MET A 14 8.98 37.85 17.06
N MET A 15 7.79 37.42 17.46
CA MET A 15 6.87 38.26 18.22
C MET A 15 7.33 38.33 19.69
N PRO A 16 7.52 39.54 20.26
CA PRO A 16 7.82 39.66 21.68
C PRO A 16 6.67 39.10 22.51
N VAL A 17 6.95 38.16 23.41
CA VAL A 17 5.93 37.44 24.21
C VAL A 17 4.97 38.40 24.93
N ARG A 18 5.48 39.51 25.46
CA ARG A 18 4.68 40.57 26.13
C ARG A 18 3.67 41.29 25.23
N LEU A 19 3.81 41.18 23.91
CA LEU A 19 2.92 41.76 22.91
C LEU A 19 1.99 40.72 22.27
N CYS A 20 2.23 39.43 22.51
CA CYS A 20 1.36 38.37 22.02
C CYS A 20 0.04 38.37 22.79
N LYS A 21 -1.07 38.36 22.05
CA LYS A 21 -2.38 38.03 22.62
C LYS A 21 -2.41 36.55 23.03
N PRO A 22 -3.33 36.13 23.93
CA PRO A 22 -3.43 34.73 24.35
C PRO A 22 -3.53 33.73 23.20
N GLU A 23 -4.27 34.06 22.14
CA GLU A 23 -4.41 33.22 20.93
C GLU A 23 -3.14 33.14 20.06
N GLN A 24 -2.19 34.06 20.27
CA GLN A 24 -0.91 34.12 19.57
C GLN A 24 0.19 33.38 20.34
N LEU A 25 -0.09 32.89 21.55
CA LEU A 25 0.87 32.11 22.33
C LEU A 25 0.81 30.65 21.89
N ALA A 26 1.93 30.13 21.40
CA ALA A 26 2.06 28.74 21.00
C ALA A 26 2.19 27.84 22.23
N ARG A 27 1.14 27.06 22.49
CA ARG A 27 1.04 26.14 23.63
C ARG A 27 1.01 24.71 23.15
N TRP A 28 1.98 23.93 23.62
CA TRP A 28 2.11 22.51 23.38
C TRP A 28 1.57 21.75 24.59
N ARG A 29 0.86 20.64 24.35
CA ARG A 29 0.30 19.82 25.43
C ARG A 29 1.35 19.32 26.43
N GLN A 30 2.58 19.05 25.96
CA GLN A 30 3.67 18.54 26.78
C GLN A 30 4.90 19.47 26.78
N GLY A 31 5.10 20.22 25.68
CA GLY A 31 6.27 21.09 25.49
C GLY A 31 6.24 22.48 26.13
N GLY A 32 5.15 22.90 26.78
CA GLY A 32 5.01 24.25 27.35
C GLY A 32 4.74 25.33 26.30
N GLU A 33 5.25 26.55 26.51
CA GLU A 33 5.13 27.66 25.55
C GLU A 33 6.40 27.79 24.69
N THR A 34 6.25 28.08 23.40
CA THR A 34 7.38 28.40 22.50
C THR A 34 7.24 29.75 21.82
N SER A 35 8.37 30.29 21.33
CA SER A 35 8.37 31.52 20.54
C SER A 35 7.43 31.44 19.35
N THR A 36 6.68 32.52 19.14
CA THR A 36 5.79 32.70 18.00
C THR A 36 6.40 33.71 17.04
N TYR A 37 6.28 33.43 15.75
CA TYR A 37 6.87 34.19 14.68
C TYR A 37 5.79 34.73 13.75
N LYS A 38 6.04 35.87 13.12
CA LYS A 38 5.31 36.33 11.94
C LYS A 38 6.13 36.06 10.71
N LEU A 39 5.44 35.73 9.64
CA LEU A 39 6.03 35.59 8.33
C LEU A 39 6.15 36.97 7.66
N LEU A 40 7.35 37.36 7.25
CA LEU A 40 7.62 38.69 6.66
C LEU A 40 7.42 38.73 5.13
N ARG A 41 7.42 37.56 4.47
CA ARG A 41 7.33 37.45 3.00
C ARG A 41 6.19 36.52 2.61
N THR A 42 5.48 36.87 1.54
CA THR A 42 4.41 36.01 0.99
C THR A 42 4.95 34.83 0.18
N GLN A 43 6.19 34.94 -0.33
CA GLN A 43 6.90 33.87 -1.02
C GLN A 43 8.10 33.44 -0.18
N PHE A 44 8.14 32.15 0.16
CA PHE A 44 9.20 31.55 0.95
C PHE A 44 9.37 30.09 0.53
N ASP A 45 10.55 29.52 0.78
CA ASP A 45 10.77 28.10 0.53
C ASP A 45 10.24 27.29 1.71
N LEU A 46 9.51 26.22 1.42
CA LEU A 46 9.12 25.27 2.45
C LEU A 46 10.35 24.61 3.09
N GLU A 47 11.46 24.48 2.34
CA GLU A 47 12.73 23.97 2.87
C GLU A 47 13.29 24.83 4.01
N ASP A 48 13.00 26.14 4.02
CA ASP A 48 13.42 27.02 5.11
C ASP A 48 12.82 26.56 6.44
N PHE A 49 11.58 26.03 6.42
CA PHE A 49 10.88 25.46 7.57
C PHE A 49 11.42 24.08 7.92
N ILE A 50 11.71 23.25 6.92
CA ILE A 50 12.23 21.90 7.12
C ILE A 50 13.63 21.96 7.74
N SER A 51 14.44 22.96 7.40
CA SER A 51 15.78 23.19 7.99
C SER A 51 15.73 23.58 9.48
N CYS A 52 14.55 23.87 10.02
CA CYS A 52 14.41 24.25 11.41
C CYS A 52 14.35 23.02 12.29
N SER A 53 15.48 22.69 12.90
CA SER A 53 15.63 21.60 13.87
C SER A 53 14.90 21.83 15.20
N HIS A 54 14.26 22.99 15.38
CA HIS A 54 13.59 23.38 16.61
C HIS A 54 12.12 23.65 16.37
N ARG A 55 11.31 23.39 17.41
CA ARG A 55 9.88 23.72 17.44
C ARG A 55 9.68 25.22 17.31
N MET A 56 8.72 25.62 16.49
CA MET A 56 8.28 27.01 16.40
C MET A 56 6.79 27.09 16.06
N ALA A 57 6.22 28.27 16.17
CA ALA A 57 4.88 28.54 15.68
C ALA A 57 4.84 29.83 14.85
N ILE A 58 4.01 29.83 13.81
CA ILE A 58 3.85 30.97 12.89
C ILE A 58 2.44 31.49 13.03
N TRP A 59 2.32 32.74 13.48
CA TRP A 59 1.07 33.46 13.53
C TRP A 59 0.78 34.12 12.17
N ARG A 60 -0.48 34.03 11.71
CA ARG A 60 -0.94 34.69 10.49
C ARG A 60 -2.05 35.71 10.73
N GLU A 61 -2.23 36.61 9.76
CA GLU A 61 -3.24 37.67 9.79
C GLU A 61 -4.68 37.16 9.83
N ASN A 62 -4.96 35.98 9.27
CA ASN A 62 -6.28 35.33 9.33
C ASN A 62 -6.55 34.63 10.67
N ASN A 63 -5.82 34.99 11.73
CA ASN A 63 -5.96 34.48 13.09
C ASN A 63 -5.77 32.95 13.21
N THR A 64 -4.84 32.41 12.44
CA THR A 64 -4.38 31.01 12.58
C THR A 64 -2.96 30.97 13.12
N LEU A 65 -2.67 29.91 13.88
CA LEU A 65 -1.35 29.62 14.40
C LEU A 65 -0.88 28.27 13.83
N THR A 66 0.26 28.26 13.15
CA THR A 66 0.84 27.04 12.55
C THR A 66 2.03 26.58 13.37
N TYR A 67 1.89 25.45 14.03
CA TYR A 67 2.93 24.76 14.77
C TYR A 67 3.80 23.95 13.80
N VAL A 68 5.10 24.17 13.82
CA VAL A 68 6.07 23.44 13.00
C VAL A 68 6.88 22.54 13.91
N THR A 69 6.84 21.24 13.63
CA THR A 69 7.63 20.26 14.37
C THR A 69 8.53 19.46 13.43
N PRO A 70 9.75 19.10 13.88
CA PRO A 70 10.59 18.19 13.11
C PRO A 70 9.93 16.82 12.98
N TYR A 71 10.41 16.03 12.02
CA TYR A 71 9.99 14.65 11.83
C TYR A 71 10.12 13.84 13.14
N GLY A 72 9.15 12.95 13.38
CA GLY A 72 9.12 12.09 14.58
C GLY A 72 8.68 12.80 15.87
N SER A 73 8.36 14.09 15.84
CA SER A 73 7.86 14.80 17.03
C SER A 73 6.40 14.45 17.34
N ASN A 74 6.17 13.98 18.57
CA ASN A 74 4.85 13.67 19.11
C ASN A 74 4.15 14.87 19.78
N GLU A 75 4.73 16.07 19.68
CA GLU A 75 4.15 17.27 20.28
C GLU A 75 2.90 17.71 19.52
N LEU A 76 1.83 17.96 20.27
CA LEU A 76 0.54 18.37 19.75
C LEU A 76 0.13 19.71 20.35
N PRO A 77 -0.55 20.57 19.58
CA PRO A 77 -1.17 21.76 20.14
C PRO A 77 -2.33 21.37 21.09
N GLU A 78 -2.66 22.24 22.03
CA GLU A 78 -3.77 22.01 22.97
C GLU A 78 -5.14 21.97 22.26
N GLN A 79 -5.31 22.80 21.23
CA GLN A 79 -6.55 23.01 20.48
C GLN A 79 -6.74 21.96 19.37
N GLU A 80 -7.91 21.96 18.72
CA GLU A 80 -8.13 21.24 17.47
C GLU A 80 -7.22 21.78 16.35
N PHE A 81 -6.76 20.88 15.48
CA PHE A 81 -5.80 21.23 14.44
C PHE A 81 -6.00 20.43 13.16
N LEU A 82 -5.54 21.02 12.07
CA LEU A 82 -5.28 20.33 10.81
C LEU A 82 -3.79 20.04 10.69
N THR A 83 -3.44 18.80 10.38
CA THR A 83 -2.07 18.35 10.14
C THR A 83 -1.78 18.32 8.66
N LEU A 84 -0.66 18.90 8.25
CA LEU A 84 -0.07 18.71 6.93
C LEU A 84 1.27 18.00 7.08
N LYS A 85 1.40 16.85 6.43
CA LYS A 85 2.69 16.19 6.19
C LYS A 85 2.96 16.25 4.71
N LEU A 86 3.98 17.02 4.33
CA LEU A 86 4.27 17.28 2.91
C LEU A 86 5.27 16.27 2.34
N ARG A 87 5.96 15.53 3.22
CA ARG A 87 6.86 14.40 2.93
C ARG A 87 6.81 13.40 4.08
N ASP A 88 7.16 12.15 3.82
CA ASP A 88 7.20 11.10 4.84
C ASP A 88 8.16 11.46 5.99
N LYS A 89 9.41 11.85 5.66
CA LYS A 89 10.44 12.26 6.63
C LYS A 89 10.56 13.79 6.81
N GLY A 90 9.49 14.52 6.47
CA GLY A 90 9.47 15.99 6.49
C GLY A 90 9.04 16.60 7.81
N ALA A 91 9.14 17.94 7.90
CA ALA A 91 8.50 18.69 8.97
C ALA A 91 6.97 18.49 8.91
N THR A 92 6.35 18.43 10.08
CA THR A 92 4.89 18.37 10.23
C THR A 92 4.37 19.74 10.60
N LEU A 93 3.38 20.22 9.85
CA LEU A 93 2.69 21.48 10.14
C LEU A 93 1.34 21.16 10.81
N ARG A 94 1.07 21.73 11.97
CA ARG A 94 -0.24 21.62 12.64
C ARG A 94 -0.86 23.01 12.76
N ILE A 95 -1.99 23.22 12.10
CA ILE A 95 -2.62 24.52 11.96
C ILE A 95 -3.83 24.57 12.88
N THR A 96 -3.83 25.52 13.82
CA THR A 96 -4.97 25.84 14.69
C THR A 96 -5.58 27.18 14.31
N GLY A 97 -6.84 27.40 14.65
CA GLY A 97 -7.56 28.63 14.37
C GLY A 97 -9.00 28.59 14.90
N ARG A 98 -9.72 29.71 14.78
CA ARG A 98 -11.09 29.81 15.29
C ARG A 98 -12.14 29.17 14.37
N THR A 99 -11.86 29.07 13.07
CA THR A 99 -12.80 28.55 12.08
C THR A 99 -12.10 27.59 11.13
N HIS A 100 -12.84 26.59 10.63
CA HIS A 100 -12.33 25.66 9.61
C HIS A 100 -11.92 26.40 8.33
N GLU A 101 -12.64 27.47 7.98
CA GLU A 101 -12.33 28.33 6.83
C GLU A 101 -10.92 28.92 6.92
N ALA A 102 -10.60 29.58 8.05
CA ALA A 102 -9.30 30.21 8.23
C ALA A 102 -8.16 29.18 8.24
N ILE A 103 -8.37 28.04 8.92
CA ILE A 103 -7.40 26.93 8.97
C ILE A 103 -7.16 26.37 7.55
N SER A 104 -8.23 26.15 6.77
CA SER A 104 -8.16 25.64 5.40
C SER A 104 -7.45 26.60 4.44
N GLN A 105 -7.72 27.90 4.54
CA GLN A 105 -7.00 28.93 3.77
C GLN A 105 -5.51 28.96 4.12
N THR A 106 -5.17 28.78 5.39
CA THR A 106 -3.78 28.66 5.82
C THR A 106 -3.12 27.40 5.28
N ALA A 107 -3.84 26.27 5.27
CA ALA A 107 -3.37 25.03 4.69
C ALA A 107 -3.12 25.14 3.18
N ALA A 108 -4.07 25.74 2.45
CA ALA A 108 -3.95 26.00 1.02
C ALA A 108 -2.70 26.84 0.69
N LEU A 109 -2.38 27.83 1.53
CA LEU A 109 -1.13 28.59 1.36
C LEU A 109 0.10 27.68 1.43
N PHE A 110 0.20 26.79 2.42
CA PHE A 110 1.36 25.89 2.53
C PHE A 110 1.40 24.84 1.40
N LEU A 111 0.25 24.30 0.99
CA LEU A 111 0.16 23.37 -0.14
C LEU A 111 0.59 24.03 -1.46
N ASN A 112 0.29 25.32 -1.63
CA ASN A 112 0.70 26.10 -2.80
C ASN A 112 2.21 26.37 -2.89
N LEU A 113 2.97 26.08 -1.82
CA LEU A 113 4.42 26.25 -1.74
C LEU A 113 5.19 24.94 -1.96
N VAL A 114 4.48 23.83 -2.17
CA VAL A 114 5.09 22.55 -2.51
C VAL A 114 5.82 22.69 -3.83
N LYS A 115 7.13 22.48 -3.80
CA LYS A 115 7.98 22.47 -4.98
C LYS A 115 7.96 21.10 -5.68
N PRO A 116 8.31 21.05 -6.98
CA PRO A 116 8.49 19.79 -7.67
C PRO A 116 9.54 18.91 -6.99
N ILE A 117 9.24 17.63 -6.83
CA ILE A 117 10.13 16.64 -6.21
C ILE A 117 10.21 15.42 -7.12
N VAL A 118 11.38 14.81 -7.22
CA VAL A 118 11.63 13.61 -8.02
C VAL A 118 11.06 12.35 -7.34
N GLU A 119 11.01 12.33 -6.01
CA GLU A 119 10.59 11.17 -5.23
C GLU A 119 9.10 11.17 -4.90
N SER A 120 8.51 9.97 -4.92
CA SER A 120 7.12 9.69 -4.62
C SER A 120 6.89 9.61 -3.11
N ASP A 121 6.90 10.75 -2.43
CA ASP A 121 6.60 10.83 -1.00
C ASP A 121 5.08 10.80 -0.72
N LEU A 122 4.68 10.35 0.46
CA LEU A 122 3.30 10.52 0.95
C LEU A 122 3.05 11.99 1.32
N LEU A 123 1.99 12.59 0.78
CA LEU A 123 1.41 13.84 1.30
C LEU A 123 0.12 13.52 2.05
N SER A 124 0.01 13.97 3.31
CA SER A 124 -1.20 13.79 4.11
C SER A 124 -1.78 15.12 4.60
N VAL A 125 -3.11 15.20 4.57
CA VAL A 125 -3.91 16.27 5.14
C VAL A 125 -4.88 15.62 6.13
N ASP A 126 -4.60 15.76 7.42
CA ASP A 126 -5.28 15.01 8.47
C ASP A 126 -5.87 15.94 9.53
N ALA A 127 -7.18 15.92 9.74
CA ALA A 127 -7.80 16.69 10.82
C ALA A 127 -7.89 15.89 12.12
N SER A 128 -7.71 16.57 13.26
CA SER A 128 -7.84 15.95 14.59
C SER A 128 -9.29 15.59 14.95
N ASN A 129 -10.26 16.32 14.38
CA ASN A 129 -11.69 16.11 14.57
C ASN A 129 -12.29 15.48 13.32
N ARG A 130 -13.37 14.70 13.47
CA ARG A 130 -14.14 14.14 12.34
C ARG A 130 -14.84 15.29 11.60
N CYS A 131 -14.96 15.16 10.28
CA CYS A 131 -15.71 16.10 9.42
C CYS A 131 -15.17 17.55 9.46
N PHE A 132 -13.86 17.74 9.40
CA PHE A 132 -13.29 19.07 9.24
C PHE A 132 -13.61 19.63 7.85
N ASP A 133 -14.21 20.84 7.78
CA ASP A 133 -14.62 21.46 6.52
C ASP A 133 -13.42 22.05 5.78
N PHE A 134 -12.91 21.31 4.79
CA PHE A 134 -11.73 21.68 4.01
C PHE A 134 -12.06 22.43 2.70
N ARG A 135 -13.34 22.76 2.47
CA ARG A 135 -13.79 23.37 1.20
C ARG A 135 -13.15 24.73 0.93
N ALA A 136 -12.86 25.49 1.99
CA ALA A 136 -12.23 26.80 1.89
C ALA A 136 -10.75 26.78 1.43
N ALA A 137 -10.11 25.60 1.34
CA ALA A 137 -8.76 25.48 0.77
C ALA A 137 -8.75 25.69 -0.77
N GLN A 138 -9.93 25.70 -1.40
CA GLN A 138 -10.12 25.78 -2.85
C GLN A 138 -9.54 24.56 -3.59
N SER A 139 -9.84 24.44 -4.88
CA SER A 139 -9.38 23.32 -5.73
C SER A 139 -7.96 23.51 -6.26
N GLU A 140 -7.55 24.76 -6.41
CA GLU A 140 -6.32 25.18 -7.06
C GLU A 140 -5.10 24.65 -6.31
N CYS A 141 -5.15 24.62 -4.97
CA CYS A 141 -4.07 24.06 -4.17
C CYS A 141 -3.91 22.54 -4.41
N LEU A 142 -5.01 21.82 -4.65
CA LEU A 142 -4.95 20.39 -4.96
C LEU A 142 -4.34 20.15 -6.35
N SER A 143 -4.67 21.00 -7.33
CA SER A 143 -4.04 20.94 -8.66
C SER A 143 -2.52 21.07 -8.56
N ARG A 144 -2.04 22.03 -7.75
CA ARG A 144 -0.59 22.26 -7.58
C ARG A 144 0.16 21.10 -6.96
N ILE A 145 -0.46 20.34 -6.04
CA ILE A 145 0.16 19.14 -5.45
C ILE A 145 0.58 18.16 -6.55
N PHE A 146 -0.32 17.92 -7.51
CA PHE A 146 -0.10 16.99 -8.61
C PHE A 146 0.76 17.56 -9.74
N GLU A 147 0.77 18.88 -9.92
CA GLU A 147 1.74 19.54 -10.81
C GLU A 147 3.16 19.44 -10.27
N ALA A 148 3.34 19.53 -8.95
CA ALA A 148 4.63 19.39 -8.31
C ALA A 148 5.13 17.93 -8.30
N ALA A 149 4.24 16.95 -8.06
CA ALA A 149 4.61 15.55 -8.06
C ALA A 149 3.44 14.69 -8.60
N PRO A 150 3.43 14.38 -9.91
CA PRO A 150 2.34 13.66 -10.56
C PRO A 150 2.03 12.30 -9.95
N THR A 151 3.06 11.52 -9.61
CA THR A 151 2.89 10.15 -9.10
C THR A 151 2.68 10.10 -7.58
N ARG A 152 2.47 11.24 -6.94
CA ARG A 152 2.43 11.35 -5.49
C ARG A 152 1.20 10.63 -4.90
N HIS A 153 1.40 9.90 -3.82
CA HIS A 153 0.31 9.41 -2.99
C HIS A 153 -0.23 10.53 -2.10
N VAL A 154 -1.51 10.86 -2.26
CA VAL A 154 -2.20 11.85 -1.44
C VAL A 154 -3.21 11.17 -0.52
N ARG A 155 -3.10 11.45 0.78
CA ARG A 155 -4.01 10.99 1.82
C ARG A 155 -4.80 12.15 2.41
N PHE A 156 -6.10 12.00 2.45
CA PHE A 156 -7.02 12.88 3.18
C PHE A 156 -7.60 12.10 4.35
N GLN A 157 -7.61 12.72 5.54
CA GLN A 157 -8.19 12.10 6.73
C GLN A 157 -9.09 13.04 7.51
N ASN A 158 -10.28 12.57 7.85
CA ASN A 158 -11.28 13.28 8.64
C ASN A 158 -11.75 14.61 8.00
N LEU A 159 -11.77 14.70 6.67
CA LEU A 159 -12.09 15.92 5.94
C LEU A 159 -13.43 15.86 5.21
N LYS A 160 -14.08 17.00 5.08
CA LYS A 160 -15.16 17.25 4.11
C LYS A 160 -14.62 18.00 2.90
N LEU A 161 -14.76 17.40 1.72
CA LEU A 161 -14.28 17.93 0.45
C LEU A 161 -15.45 18.46 -0.39
N SER A 162 -15.21 19.55 -1.12
CA SER A 162 -16.20 20.11 -2.05
C SER A 162 -16.28 19.29 -3.34
N ALA A 163 -17.39 19.43 -4.06
CA ALA A 163 -17.53 18.84 -5.40
C ALA A 163 -16.39 19.29 -6.34
N GLN A 164 -16.00 20.58 -6.31
CA GLN A 164 -14.93 21.11 -7.16
C GLN A 164 -13.54 20.54 -6.82
N GLN A 165 -13.27 20.30 -5.54
CA GLN A 165 -12.04 19.60 -5.10
C GLN A 165 -12.05 18.16 -5.61
N SER A 166 -13.17 17.44 -5.49
CA SER A 166 -13.34 16.09 -6.03
C SER A 166 -13.13 16.01 -7.54
N ILE A 167 -13.69 16.96 -8.31
CA ILE A 167 -13.45 17.07 -9.76
C ILE A 167 -11.96 17.24 -10.06
N THR A 168 -11.29 18.11 -9.29
CA THR A 168 -9.85 18.34 -9.46
C THR A 168 -9.05 17.06 -9.27
N LEU A 169 -9.38 16.26 -8.25
CA LEU A 169 -8.75 14.96 -7.99
C LEU A 169 -9.02 13.95 -9.12
N ALA A 170 -10.27 13.85 -9.58
CA ALA A 170 -10.67 12.91 -10.63
C ALA A 170 -10.06 13.24 -12.02
N THR A 171 -9.78 14.51 -12.31
CA THR A 171 -9.38 14.98 -13.65
C THR A 171 -7.87 14.97 -13.91
N ARG A 172 -7.03 14.51 -12.97
CA ARG A 172 -5.57 14.55 -13.16
C ARG A 172 -5.13 13.70 -14.36
N PRO A 173 -4.33 14.20 -15.31
CA PRO A 173 -4.04 13.46 -16.55
C PRO A 173 -3.18 12.20 -16.35
N HIS A 174 -2.45 12.14 -15.23
CA HIS A 174 -1.55 11.04 -14.87
C HIS A 174 -2.24 10.03 -13.93
N VAL A 175 -1.52 8.93 -13.64
CA VAL A 175 -1.87 7.94 -12.62
C VAL A 175 -1.74 8.58 -11.24
N VAL A 176 -2.79 8.45 -10.42
CA VAL A 176 -2.92 9.04 -9.09
C VAL A 176 -3.12 7.94 -8.06
N HIS A 177 -2.54 8.12 -6.87
CA HIS A 177 -2.84 7.29 -5.71
C HIS A 177 -3.55 8.15 -4.66
N LEU A 178 -4.81 7.85 -4.38
CA LEU A 178 -5.64 8.58 -3.41
C LEU A 178 -6.05 7.67 -2.26
N THR A 179 -5.93 8.19 -1.04
CA THR A 179 -6.53 7.60 0.16
C THR A 179 -7.50 8.59 0.80
N PHE A 180 -8.74 8.17 0.97
CA PHE A 180 -9.76 8.84 1.76
C PHE A 180 -9.98 8.04 3.04
N SER A 181 -9.71 8.62 4.20
CA SER A 181 -9.93 8.00 5.50
C SER A 181 -10.88 8.86 6.30
N ASN A 182 -12.06 8.33 6.64
CA ASN A 182 -13.06 9.13 7.36
C ASN A 182 -13.45 10.44 6.65
N CYS A 183 -13.51 10.44 5.31
CA CYS A 183 -13.83 11.63 4.53
C CYS A 183 -15.30 11.68 4.10
N GLU A 184 -15.84 12.90 4.03
CA GLU A 184 -17.12 13.20 3.40
C GLU A 184 -16.89 13.91 2.07
N LEU A 185 -17.66 13.54 1.06
CA LEU A 185 -17.73 14.26 -0.20
C LEU A 185 -19.05 15.03 -0.22
N GLU A 186 -19.01 16.34 -0.50
CA GLU A 186 -20.16 17.25 -0.42
C GLU A 186 -21.39 16.78 -1.20
N ASP A 187 -21.18 16.13 -2.33
CA ASP A 187 -22.19 15.58 -3.23
C ASP A 187 -22.22 14.05 -3.25
N GLU A 188 -21.80 13.45 -2.12
CA GLU A 188 -21.74 12.00 -1.91
C GLU A 188 -20.94 11.27 -3.01
N GLY A 189 -19.97 11.98 -3.60
CA GLY A 189 -19.03 11.48 -4.61
C GLY A 189 -19.48 11.57 -6.06
N THR A 190 -20.63 12.20 -6.32
CA THR A 190 -21.21 12.28 -7.67
C THR A 190 -20.25 12.91 -8.68
N ALA A 191 -19.72 14.10 -8.38
CA ALA A 191 -18.79 14.79 -9.27
C ALA A 191 -17.42 14.09 -9.36
N PHE A 192 -16.99 13.38 -8.33
CA PHE A 192 -15.77 12.56 -8.42
C PHE A 192 -15.94 11.49 -9.51
N LEU A 193 -17.05 10.74 -9.45
CA LEU A 193 -17.32 9.62 -10.35
C LEU A 193 -17.67 10.08 -11.77
N ASP A 194 -18.45 11.14 -11.93
CA ASP A 194 -18.81 11.70 -13.25
C ASP A 194 -17.59 12.09 -14.09
N TYR A 195 -16.50 12.50 -13.44
CA TYR A 195 -15.26 12.85 -14.12
C TYR A 195 -14.29 11.68 -14.22
N LEU A 196 -14.30 10.77 -13.25
CA LEU A 196 -13.54 9.53 -13.32
C LEU A 196 -14.00 8.66 -14.50
N GLU A 197 -15.32 8.51 -14.69
CA GLU A 197 -15.96 7.80 -15.80
C GLU A 197 -15.57 8.34 -17.19
N LYS A 198 -15.25 9.64 -17.29
CA LYS A 198 -14.89 10.29 -18.56
C LYS A 198 -13.41 10.11 -18.93
N ARG A 199 -12.60 9.52 -18.07
CA ARG A 199 -11.17 9.34 -18.35
C ARG A 199 -10.95 8.29 -19.42
N THR A 200 -9.96 8.54 -20.26
CA THR A 200 -9.43 7.56 -21.22
C THR A 200 -8.14 6.90 -20.73
N THR A 201 -7.57 7.38 -19.61
CA THR A 201 -6.35 6.87 -18.99
C THR A 201 -6.65 6.23 -17.64
N LEU A 202 -5.81 5.27 -17.24
CA LEU A 202 -5.90 4.63 -15.93
C LEU A 202 -5.78 5.67 -14.80
N PHE A 203 -6.55 5.48 -13.73
CA PHE A 203 -6.54 6.37 -12.57
C PHE A 203 -5.47 5.99 -11.55
N GLY A 204 -5.08 4.72 -11.45
CA GLY A 204 -4.18 4.23 -10.40
C GLY A 204 -4.95 3.65 -9.22
N THR A 205 -4.64 4.13 -8.01
CA THR A 205 -5.19 3.57 -6.76
C THR A 205 -6.22 4.50 -6.13
N VAL A 206 -7.37 3.94 -5.76
CA VAL A 206 -8.37 4.61 -4.91
C VAL A 206 -8.55 3.78 -3.65
N ARG A 207 -8.29 4.37 -2.49
CA ARG A 207 -8.43 3.73 -1.19
C ARG A 207 -9.44 4.47 -0.32
N PHE A 208 -10.40 3.74 0.23
CA PHE A 208 -11.35 4.21 1.24
C PHE A 208 -11.13 3.45 2.55
N ILE A 209 -11.02 4.18 3.65
CA ILE A 209 -10.80 3.62 4.99
C ILE A 209 -11.92 4.10 5.92
N ASN A 210 -12.59 3.13 6.57
CA ASN A 210 -13.72 3.27 7.51
C ASN A 210 -15.02 3.78 6.87
N ILE A 211 -15.03 4.97 6.27
CA ILE A 211 -16.18 5.49 5.51
C ILE A 211 -15.74 5.92 4.13
N THR A 212 -16.57 5.62 3.12
CA THR A 212 -16.30 5.96 1.72
C THR A 212 -16.61 7.41 1.40
N GLY A 213 -17.54 8.02 2.13
CA GLY A 213 -18.13 9.30 1.75
C GLY A 213 -18.98 9.21 0.48
N LEU A 214 -19.30 7.99 0.02
CA LEU A 214 -20.15 7.71 -1.13
C LEU A 214 -21.50 7.20 -0.64
N ASN A 215 -22.57 7.60 -1.31
CA ASN A 215 -23.85 6.89 -1.16
C ASN A 215 -23.81 5.54 -1.89
N ARG A 216 -24.85 4.73 -1.70
CA ARG A 216 -24.93 3.37 -2.25
C ARG A 216 -24.87 3.35 -3.79
N ASP A 217 -25.58 4.27 -4.45
CA ASP A 217 -25.63 4.33 -5.92
C ASP A 217 -24.24 4.69 -6.50
N ASN A 218 -23.55 5.65 -5.88
CA ASN A 218 -22.20 6.04 -6.27
C ASN A 218 -21.16 4.96 -5.94
N LEU A 219 -21.32 4.22 -4.83
CA LEU A 219 -20.48 3.05 -4.57
C LEU A 219 -20.66 1.98 -5.65
N GLN A 220 -21.90 1.68 -6.06
CA GLN A 220 -22.15 0.75 -7.16
C GLN A 220 -21.54 1.23 -8.48
N ARG A 221 -21.67 2.53 -8.79
CA ARG A 221 -21.03 3.14 -9.97
C ARG A 221 -19.51 3.00 -9.94
N LEU A 222 -18.86 3.28 -8.80
CA LEU A 222 -17.41 3.12 -8.62
C LEU A 222 -16.94 1.71 -8.97
N LEU A 223 -17.68 0.69 -8.55
CA LEU A 223 -17.37 -0.71 -8.82
C LEU A 223 -17.49 -1.05 -10.32
N GLN A 224 -18.27 -0.30 -11.09
CA GLN A 224 -18.41 -0.54 -12.53
C GLN A 224 -17.30 0.10 -13.38
N LEU A 225 -16.33 0.78 -12.77
CA LEU A 225 -15.23 1.49 -13.44
C LEU A 225 -14.02 0.58 -13.68
N ASP A 226 -13.64 0.43 -14.94
CA ASP A 226 -12.48 -0.37 -15.39
C ASP A 226 -11.17 0.43 -15.45
N MET A 227 -11.22 1.77 -15.35
CA MET A 227 -10.02 2.61 -15.33
C MET A 227 -9.27 2.60 -13.99
N ILE A 228 -9.85 2.04 -12.93
CA ILE A 228 -9.20 1.92 -11.63
C ILE A 228 -8.25 0.73 -11.65
N GLU A 229 -6.97 0.95 -11.37
CA GLU A 229 -5.99 -0.12 -11.34
C GLU A 229 -6.12 -0.93 -10.04
N ARG A 230 -6.18 -0.23 -8.90
CA ARG A 230 -6.35 -0.84 -7.58
C ARG A 230 -7.42 -0.12 -6.78
N LEU A 231 -8.44 -0.87 -6.38
CA LEU A 231 -9.49 -0.39 -5.49
C LEU A 231 -9.28 -0.99 -4.10
N CYS A 232 -9.12 -0.14 -3.09
CA CYS A 232 -8.99 -0.54 -1.70
C CYS A 232 -10.21 -0.07 -0.91
N ILE A 233 -10.94 -0.96 -0.25
CA ILE A 233 -12.14 -0.64 0.53
C ILE A 233 -12.03 -1.33 1.88
N HIS A 234 -11.95 -0.57 2.97
CA HIS A 234 -11.81 -1.12 4.32
C HIS A 234 -13.10 -0.86 5.13
N CYS A 235 -13.68 -1.92 5.70
CA CYS A 235 -14.82 -1.93 6.65
C CYS A 235 -16.15 -1.35 6.12
N LEU A 236 -16.79 -2.01 5.14
CA LEU A 236 -18.19 -1.73 4.79
C LEU A 236 -19.12 -2.69 5.51
N GLU A 237 -19.59 -2.33 6.72
CA GLU A 237 -20.46 -3.18 7.54
C GLU A 237 -21.69 -3.70 6.77
N ASP A 238 -22.28 -2.86 5.91
CA ASP A 238 -23.56 -3.14 5.24
C ASP A 238 -23.48 -3.63 3.79
N GLU A 239 -22.32 -3.57 3.14
CA GLU A 239 -22.22 -3.82 1.68
C GLU A 239 -21.85 -5.27 1.34
N GLY A 240 -21.49 -6.08 2.34
CA GLY A 240 -21.31 -7.53 2.23
C GLY A 240 -20.32 -7.96 1.16
N ILE A 241 -20.82 -8.49 0.04
CA ILE A 241 -20.01 -8.96 -1.09
C ILE A 241 -20.04 -8.04 -2.30
N LEU A 242 -20.68 -6.88 -2.20
CA LEU A 242 -20.80 -5.93 -3.31
C LEU A 242 -19.43 -5.56 -3.94
N PRO A 243 -18.35 -5.29 -3.16
CA PRO A 243 -17.05 -4.92 -3.72
C PRO A 243 -16.42 -5.95 -4.66
N PHE A 244 -16.77 -7.23 -4.54
CA PHE A 244 -16.28 -8.28 -5.43
C PHE A 244 -16.79 -8.14 -6.88
N SER A 245 -17.79 -7.31 -7.13
CA SER A 245 -18.29 -7.01 -8.48
C SER A 245 -17.49 -5.92 -9.21
N THR A 246 -16.38 -5.46 -8.63
CA THR A 246 -15.56 -4.40 -9.19
C THR A 246 -14.93 -4.78 -10.52
N LYS A 247 -14.85 -3.83 -11.45
CA LYS A 247 -14.09 -3.95 -12.71
C LYS A 247 -12.64 -3.47 -12.58
N ALA A 248 -12.22 -3.04 -11.38
CA ALA A 248 -10.82 -2.73 -11.13
C ALA A 248 -9.93 -3.95 -11.35
N LYS A 249 -8.66 -3.75 -11.72
CA LYS A 249 -7.72 -4.87 -11.96
C LYS A 249 -7.31 -5.60 -10.69
N TYR A 250 -7.33 -4.89 -9.57
CA TYR A 250 -6.95 -5.37 -8.25
C TYR A 250 -7.97 -4.90 -7.22
N LEU A 251 -8.51 -5.82 -6.43
CA LEU A 251 -9.36 -5.51 -5.27
C LEU A 251 -8.60 -5.79 -3.98
N ASP A 252 -8.60 -4.83 -3.07
CA ASP A 252 -8.07 -4.92 -1.71
C ASP A 252 -9.21 -4.61 -0.74
N TYR A 253 -9.76 -5.63 -0.09
CA TYR A 253 -11.04 -5.54 0.61
C TYR A 253 -10.97 -6.10 2.02
N ASP A 254 -11.54 -5.37 2.98
CA ASP A 254 -11.77 -5.87 4.33
C ASP A 254 -13.24 -6.23 4.49
N ILE A 255 -13.50 -7.49 4.84
CA ILE A 255 -14.85 -8.02 5.05
C ILE A 255 -14.98 -8.56 6.47
N SER A 256 -16.09 -8.24 7.14
CA SER A 256 -16.41 -8.92 8.40
C SER A 256 -16.83 -10.37 8.10
N SER A 257 -16.32 -11.29 8.90
CA SER A 257 -16.77 -12.69 8.95
C SER A 257 -18.29 -12.84 9.10
N SER A 258 -18.95 -11.90 9.80
CA SER A 258 -20.41 -11.88 9.94
C SER A 258 -21.13 -11.55 8.63
N SER A 259 -20.58 -10.63 7.84
CA SER A 259 -21.06 -10.28 6.51
C SER A 259 -20.80 -11.44 5.54
N LEU A 260 -19.65 -12.11 5.67
CA LEU A 260 -19.31 -13.29 4.87
C LEU A 260 -20.28 -14.45 5.11
N LEU A 261 -20.68 -14.69 6.37
CA LEU A 261 -21.66 -15.73 6.72
C LEU A 261 -23.05 -15.48 6.11
N LYS A 262 -23.45 -14.22 5.97
CA LYS A 262 -24.75 -13.83 5.39
C LYS A 262 -24.73 -13.76 3.86
N ALA A 263 -23.55 -13.77 3.25
CA ALA A 263 -23.40 -13.53 1.83
C ALA A 263 -23.78 -14.75 0.98
N ASP A 264 -24.46 -14.51 -0.15
CA ASP A 264 -24.59 -15.53 -1.20
C ASP A 264 -23.33 -15.58 -2.07
N LEU A 265 -22.37 -16.37 -1.64
CA LEU A 265 -21.10 -16.57 -2.36
C LEU A 265 -21.27 -17.09 -3.79
N ASN A 266 -22.43 -17.68 -4.13
CA ASN A 266 -22.66 -18.15 -5.50
C ASN A 266 -22.81 -17.01 -6.50
N SER A 267 -23.19 -15.82 -6.04
CA SER A 267 -23.32 -14.61 -6.86
C SER A 267 -21.98 -13.99 -7.29
N LEU A 268 -20.85 -14.47 -6.74
CA LEU A 268 -19.51 -14.00 -7.07
C LEU A 268 -19.07 -14.50 -8.45
N HIS A 269 -19.37 -13.77 -9.52
CA HIS A 269 -19.04 -14.19 -10.89
C HIS A 269 -17.91 -13.38 -11.55
N ASN A 270 -17.76 -12.11 -11.19
CA ASN A 270 -16.87 -11.16 -11.88
C ASN A 270 -15.84 -10.57 -10.90
N VAL A 271 -15.10 -11.44 -10.21
CA VAL A 271 -14.05 -10.99 -9.30
C VAL A 271 -12.79 -10.65 -10.10
N PRO A 272 -12.03 -9.60 -9.73
CA PRO A 272 -10.73 -9.36 -10.34
C PRO A 272 -9.78 -10.55 -10.13
N SER A 273 -8.91 -10.81 -11.11
CA SER A 273 -7.90 -11.88 -11.01
C SER A 273 -6.87 -11.64 -9.90
N LYS A 274 -6.80 -10.42 -9.37
CA LYS A 274 -5.94 -10.05 -8.24
C LYS A 274 -6.78 -9.59 -7.05
N LEU A 275 -6.70 -10.33 -5.96
CA LEU A 275 -7.50 -10.11 -4.76
C LEU A 275 -6.61 -10.10 -3.52
N ALA A 276 -6.70 -9.03 -2.73
CA ALA A 276 -6.33 -9.02 -1.32
C ALA A 276 -7.60 -8.96 -0.48
N LEU A 277 -7.74 -9.89 0.45
CA LEU A 277 -8.88 -9.99 1.33
C LEU A 277 -8.42 -10.09 2.78
N SER A 278 -8.80 -9.12 3.60
CA SER A 278 -8.71 -9.21 5.05
C SER A 278 -10.06 -9.61 5.63
N ILE A 279 -10.07 -10.62 6.47
CA ILE A 279 -11.30 -11.08 7.14
C ILE A 279 -11.25 -10.65 8.60
N GLU A 280 -12.11 -9.71 8.95
CA GLU A 280 -12.26 -9.20 10.31
C GLU A 280 -13.19 -10.11 11.13
N HIS A 281 -12.76 -10.45 12.34
CA HIS A 281 -13.53 -11.32 13.23
C HIS A 281 -13.51 -10.82 14.68
N GLU A 282 -14.70 -10.63 15.23
CA GLU A 282 -14.91 -10.09 16.59
C GLU A 282 -15.09 -11.16 17.68
N SER A 283 -15.14 -12.46 17.33
CA SER A 283 -15.31 -13.53 18.32
C SER A 283 -14.00 -14.27 18.61
N ASP A 284 -14.01 -15.03 19.71
CA ASP A 284 -12.87 -15.84 20.15
C ASP A 284 -12.61 -17.05 19.23
N ASP A 285 -13.66 -17.59 18.61
CA ASP A 285 -13.60 -18.80 17.79
C ASP A 285 -13.29 -18.48 16.33
N PHE A 286 -12.45 -19.28 15.67
CA PHE A 286 -12.17 -19.07 14.25
C PHE A 286 -13.45 -19.23 13.39
N PRO A 287 -13.76 -18.30 12.45
CA PRO A 287 -14.97 -18.32 11.61
C PRO A 287 -14.88 -19.39 10.50
N THR A 288 -14.84 -20.66 10.93
CA THR A 288 -14.45 -21.82 10.13
C THR A 288 -15.38 -22.02 8.94
N GLU A 289 -16.68 -22.06 9.17
CA GLU A 289 -17.69 -22.33 8.14
C GLU A 289 -17.69 -21.29 7.00
N PRO A 290 -17.83 -19.97 7.26
CA PRO A 290 -17.86 -18.99 6.18
C PRO A 290 -16.52 -18.90 5.42
N VAL A 291 -15.38 -19.09 6.10
CA VAL A 291 -14.06 -19.09 5.45
C VAL A 291 -13.87 -20.31 4.54
N VAL A 292 -14.26 -21.51 5.01
CA VAL A 292 -14.23 -22.72 4.17
C VAL A 292 -15.15 -22.58 2.95
N ALA A 293 -16.35 -22.02 3.13
CA ALA A 293 -17.28 -21.77 2.03
C ALA A 293 -16.69 -20.80 0.99
N LEU A 294 -16.03 -19.72 1.46
CA LEU A 294 -15.33 -18.77 0.61
C LEU A 294 -14.21 -19.43 -0.19
N PHE A 295 -13.33 -20.22 0.45
CA PHE A 295 -12.24 -20.90 -0.24
C PHE A 295 -12.73 -21.92 -1.27
N ARG A 296 -13.81 -22.65 -0.99
CA ARG A 296 -14.45 -23.51 -1.99
C ARG A 296 -14.96 -22.71 -3.19
N ARG A 297 -15.53 -21.53 -2.95
CA ARG A 297 -15.97 -20.65 -4.04
C ARG A 297 -14.78 -20.12 -4.85
N ILE A 298 -13.71 -19.68 -4.20
CA ILE A 298 -12.47 -19.25 -4.83
C ILE A 298 -11.87 -20.37 -5.69
N ALA A 299 -11.85 -21.61 -5.18
CA ALA A 299 -11.40 -22.79 -5.93
C ALA A 299 -12.23 -22.99 -7.21
N ALA A 300 -13.56 -22.88 -7.10
CA ALA A 300 -14.48 -23.07 -8.23
C ALA A 300 -14.37 -21.97 -9.29
N MET A 301 -13.92 -20.78 -8.92
CA MET A 301 -13.77 -19.64 -9.84
C MET A 301 -12.53 -19.77 -10.75
N GLY A 302 -11.43 -20.36 -10.25
CA GLY A 302 -10.31 -20.84 -11.05
C GLY A 302 -9.50 -19.82 -11.87
N HIS A 303 -9.71 -18.52 -11.69
CA HIS A 303 -9.12 -17.46 -12.52
C HIS A 303 -8.16 -16.52 -11.78
N PHE A 304 -7.87 -16.73 -10.50
CA PHE A 304 -6.96 -15.86 -9.77
C PHE A 304 -5.51 -16.01 -10.22
N GLU A 305 -4.83 -14.88 -10.35
CA GLU A 305 -3.39 -14.76 -10.60
C GLU A 305 -2.65 -14.35 -9.32
N GLU A 306 -3.29 -13.54 -8.47
CA GLU A 306 -2.74 -13.12 -7.17
C GLU A 306 -3.83 -13.20 -6.10
N LEU A 307 -3.53 -13.87 -5.00
CA LEU A 307 -4.44 -14.04 -3.87
C LEU A 307 -3.70 -13.74 -2.57
N LYS A 308 -4.04 -12.63 -1.92
CA LYS A 308 -3.66 -12.32 -0.54
C LYS A 308 -4.83 -12.60 0.39
N ILE A 309 -4.60 -13.40 1.43
CA ILE A 309 -5.58 -13.67 2.49
C ILE A 309 -4.96 -13.34 3.84
N SER A 310 -5.57 -12.40 4.56
CA SER A 310 -5.25 -12.05 5.94
C SER A 310 -6.47 -12.24 6.83
N PHE A 311 -6.23 -12.46 8.11
CA PHE A 311 -7.28 -12.49 9.13
C PHE A 311 -6.91 -11.50 10.23
N CYS A 312 -7.87 -10.69 10.64
CA CYS A 312 -7.72 -9.68 11.67
C CYS A 312 -8.60 -10.06 12.85
N PHE A 313 -7.97 -10.48 13.95
CA PHE A 313 -8.63 -10.84 15.20
C PHE A 313 -8.33 -9.77 16.24
N TYR A 314 -9.33 -9.35 17.00
CA TYR A 314 -9.10 -8.40 18.10
C TYR A 314 -8.40 -9.05 19.30
N ASP A 315 -8.49 -10.38 19.42
CA ASP A 315 -7.90 -11.17 20.49
C ASP A 315 -6.88 -12.19 19.97
N ASN A 316 -5.78 -12.36 20.71
CA ASN A 316 -4.53 -13.05 20.33
C ASN A 316 -4.60 -14.61 20.16
N TYR A 317 -5.76 -15.19 19.82
CA TYR A 317 -6.02 -16.62 20.12
C TYR A 317 -6.57 -17.50 19.00
N GLY A 318 -6.65 -17.04 17.75
CA GLY A 318 -7.11 -17.88 16.65
C GLY A 318 -6.08 -18.95 16.23
N TYR A 319 -6.22 -20.20 16.66
CA TYR A 319 -5.62 -21.33 15.94
C TYR A 319 -6.39 -21.55 14.64
N ILE A 320 -5.70 -21.63 13.51
CA ILE A 320 -6.34 -21.87 12.21
C ILE A 320 -6.77 -23.34 12.15
N PRO A 321 -8.07 -23.66 11.98
CA PRO A 321 -8.48 -25.05 11.89
C PRO A 321 -7.85 -25.72 10.66
N GLY A 322 -7.40 -26.97 10.79
CA GLY A 322 -6.77 -27.70 9.68
C GLY A 322 -7.68 -27.83 8.44
N CYS A 323 -9.00 -27.84 8.61
CA CYS A 323 -9.95 -27.85 7.49
C CYS A 323 -9.94 -26.54 6.67
N VAL A 324 -9.62 -25.40 7.30
CA VAL A 324 -9.46 -24.10 6.64
C VAL A 324 -8.19 -24.12 5.78
N VAL A 325 -7.09 -24.64 6.33
CA VAL A 325 -5.82 -24.81 5.61
C VAL A 325 -5.98 -25.72 4.40
N GLN A 326 -6.65 -26.86 4.56
CA GLN A 326 -6.93 -27.75 3.44
C GLN A 326 -7.80 -27.07 2.38
N SER A 327 -8.81 -26.30 2.79
CA SER A 327 -9.66 -25.57 1.85
C SER A 327 -8.88 -24.47 1.11
N LEU A 328 -7.94 -23.79 1.76
CA LEU A 328 -7.03 -22.83 1.13
C LEU A 328 -6.11 -23.50 0.09
N ILE A 329 -5.53 -24.66 0.43
CA ILE A 329 -4.72 -25.45 -0.52
C ILE A 329 -5.56 -25.82 -1.75
N GLN A 330 -6.79 -26.29 -1.57
CA GLN A 330 -7.70 -26.58 -2.68
C GLN A 330 -8.07 -25.33 -3.47
N ALA A 331 -8.22 -24.17 -2.81
CA ALA A 331 -8.44 -22.89 -3.47
C ALA A 331 -7.26 -22.51 -4.36
N ALA A 332 -6.03 -22.64 -3.87
CA ALA A 332 -4.84 -22.40 -4.67
C ALA A 332 -4.75 -23.37 -5.86
N ILE A 333 -4.88 -24.68 -5.63
CA ILE A 333 -4.83 -25.71 -6.70
C ILE A 333 -5.92 -25.49 -7.76
N GLY A 334 -7.13 -25.10 -7.35
CA GLY A 334 -8.23 -24.80 -8.27
C GLY A 334 -7.95 -23.60 -9.18
N ASN A 335 -7.06 -22.70 -8.76
CA ASN A 335 -6.64 -21.53 -9.52
C ASN A 335 -5.30 -21.80 -10.23
N ILE A 336 -5.36 -22.56 -11.32
CA ILE A 336 -4.17 -23.01 -12.07
C ILE A 336 -3.25 -21.87 -12.55
N ASN A 337 -3.75 -20.64 -12.66
CA ASN A 337 -3.01 -19.46 -13.08
C ASN A 337 -2.44 -18.65 -11.90
N LEU A 338 -2.63 -19.10 -10.66
CA LEU A 338 -2.16 -18.42 -9.47
C LEU A 338 -0.64 -18.36 -9.48
N GLN A 339 -0.11 -17.14 -9.43
CA GLN A 339 1.32 -16.83 -9.41
C GLN A 339 1.78 -16.36 -8.04
N VAL A 340 0.92 -15.65 -7.29
CA VAL A 340 1.22 -15.14 -5.96
C VAL A 340 0.16 -15.61 -4.97
N LEU A 341 0.58 -16.32 -3.94
CA LEU A 341 -0.21 -16.60 -2.74
C LEU A 341 0.43 -15.88 -1.57
N ASP A 342 -0.24 -14.89 -1.00
CA ASP A 342 0.24 -14.11 0.13
C ASP A 342 -0.62 -14.37 1.36
N LEU A 343 0.00 -14.95 2.39
CA LEU A 343 -0.61 -15.24 3.68
C LEU A 343 0.07 -14.45 4.81
N SER A 344 0.84 -13.41 4.47
CA SER A 344 1.43 -12.50 5.45
C SER A 344 0.35 -11.65 6.12
N THR A 345 0.55 -11.36 7.41
CA THR A 345 -0.35 -10.57 8.24
C THR A 345 0.44 -9.47 8.95
N ASP A 346 -0.12 -8.26 8.95
CA ASP A 346 0.58 -7.03 9.36
C ASP A 346 0.80 -6.91 10.89
N ALA A 347 0.37 -7.89 11.71
CA ALA A 347 0.30 -7.73 13.17
C ALA A 347 0.60 -8.99 14.01
N GLY A 348 0.98 -10.12 13.41
CA GLY A 348 1.25 -11.36 14.17
C GLY A 348 0.00 -12.01 14.79
N ASP A 349 -1.19 -11.58 14.39
CA ASP A 349 -2.48 -12.02 14.95
C ASP A 349 -2.81 -13.49 14.67
N LEU A 350 -2.16 -14.10 13.68
CA LEU A 350 -2.46 -15.47 13.26
C LEU A 350 -1.22 -16.32 13.06
N LYS A 351 -1.25 -17.51 13.65
CA LYS A 351 -0.13 -18.45 13.63
C LYS A 351 -0.29 -19.46 12.51
N TRP A 352 0.29 -19.13 11.35
CA TRP A 352 0.49 -20.10 10.26
C TRP A 352 1.58 -21.14 10.56
N ASP A 353 2.37 -20.93 11.61
CA ASP A 353 3.54 -21.74 11.99
C ASP A 353 3.30 -23.25 11.98
N SER A 354 2.21 -23.70 12.59
CA SER A 354 1.83 -25.11 12.73
C SER A 354 1.28 -25.72 11.43
N HIS A 355 1.07 -24.90 10.40
CA HIS A 355 0.49 -25.28 9.12
C HIS A 355 1.45 -25.17 7.95
N VAL A 356 2.64 -24.59 8.14
CA VAL A 356 3.65 -24.42 7.09
C VAL A 356 3.92 -25.73 6.37
N GLY A 357 4.24 -26.82 7.08
CA GLY A 357 4.50 -28.12 6.45
C GLY A 357 3.33 -28.63 5.59
N ALA A 358 2.08 -28.45 6.04
CA ALA A 358 0.90 -28.82 5.27
C ALA A 358 0.72 -27.95 4.02
N LEU A 359 0.94 -26.63 4.11
CA LEU A 359 0.90 -25.70 3.00
C LEU A 359 1.95 -26.03 1.94
N LEU A 360 3.21 -26.20 2.34
CA LEU A 360 4.31 -26.50 1.40
C LEU A 360 4.07 -27.84 0.70
N GLN A 361 3.65 -28.87 1.44
CA GLN A 361 3.35 -30.17 0.86
C GLN A 361 2.14 -30.12 -0.09
N GLY A 362 1.11 -29.34 0.23
CA GLY A 362 -0.08 -29.19 -0.60
C GLY A 362 0.13 -28.37 -1.88
N LEU A 363 1.06 -27.42 -1.85
CA LEU A 363 1.32 -26.49 -2.96
C LEU A 363 2.49 -26.91 -3.86
N LYS A 364 3.26 -27.93 -3.48
CA LYS A 364 4.45 -28.36 -4.25
C LYS A 364 4.17 -28.70 -5.71
N ASP A 365 2.98 -29.18 -6.05
CA ASP A 365 2.64 -29.56 -7.43
C ASP A 365 2.01 -28.40 -8.23
N HIS A 366 1.93 -27.20 -7.66
CA HIS A 366 1.32 -26.06 -8.33
C HIS A 366 2.22 -25.54 -9.47
N ILE A 367 1.73 -25.66 -10.71
CA ILE A 367 2.53 -25.43 -11.93
C ILE A 367 2.96 -23.97 -12.13
N ASN A 368 2.10 -23.02 -11.77
CA ASN A 368 2.30 -21.60 -12.05
C ASN A 368 2.57 -20.76 -10.80
N LEU A 369 2.61 -21.37 -9.61
CA LEU A 369 2.84 -20.62 -8.39
C LEU A 369 4.31 -20.21 -8.38
N ARG A 370 4.55 -18.91 -8.24
CA ARG A 370 5.89 -18.32 -8.28
C ARG A 370 6.28 -17.79 -6.92
N VAL A 371 5.36 -17.17 -6.19
CA VAL A 371 5.62 -16.55 -4.90
C VAL A 371 4.64 -17.10 -3.87
N LEU A 372 5.18 -17.64 -2.79
CA LEU A 372 4.45 -17.95 -1.56
C LEU A 372 4.97 -17.03 -0.46
N GLN A 373 4.18 -16.04 -0.07
CA GLN A 373 4.55 -15.08 0.96
C GLN A 373 3.94 -15.48 2.30
N LEU A 374 4.78 -15.55 3.34
CA LEU A 374 4.43 -16.00 4.69
C LEU A 374 5.02 -15.05 5.73
N SER A 375 4.34 -14.88 6.87
CA SER A 375 4.88 -14.20 8.05
C SER A 375 5.02 -15.19 9.21
N VAL A 376 6.05 -16.04 9.14
CA VAL A 376 6.32 -17.11 10.13
C VAL A 376 7.79 -17.09 10.58
N PRO A 377 8.09 -17.54 11.82
CA PRO A 377 9.48 -17.74 12.24
C PRO A 377 10.15 -18.87 11.46
N ASP A 378 11.47 -18.82 11.35
CA ASP A 378 12.26 -19.77 10.56
C ASP A 378 12.12 -21.22 11.04
N THR A 379 11.87 -21.41 12.34
CA THR A 379 11.63 -22.72 12.95
C THR A 379 10.36 -23.42 12.45
N SER A 380 9.45 -22.69 11.80
CA SER A 380 8.21 -23.26 11.24
C SER A 380 8.44 -24.13 10.00
N PHE A 381 9.63 -24.06 9.37
CA PHE A 381 9.99 -24.89 8.22
C PHE A 381 10.57 -26.26 8.59
N GLY A 382 10.38 -26.67 9.85
CA GLY A 382 10.98 -27.87 10.41
C GLY A 382 12.47 -27.70 10.75
N PRO A 383 13.11 -28.74 11.29
CA PRO A 383 14.54 -28.71 11.60
C PRO A 383 15.35 -28.48 10.32
N ASP A 384 16.33 -27.57 10.38
CA ASP A 384 17.22 -27.22 9.27
C ASP A 384 16.50 -26.92 7.95
N PHE A 385 15.33 -26.26 8.03
CA PHE A 385 14.48 -25.91 6.88
C PHE A 385 14.08 -27.12 6.01
N ALA A 386 13.94 -28.31 6.60
CA ALA A 386 13.67 -29.55 5.88
C ALA A 386 12.44 -29.45 4.95
N ASP A 387 11.34 -28.85 5.42
CA ASP A 387 10.10 -28.75 4.64
C ASP A 387 10.26 -27.77 3.46
N LEU A 388 10.96 -26.65 3.67
CA LEU A 388 11.26 -25.69 2.61
C LEU A 388 12.18 -26.31 1.55
N ARG A 389 13.25 -26.99 1.97
CA ARG A 389 14.15 -27.70 1.04
C ARG A 389 13.41 -28.74 0.22
N GLN A 390 12.48 -29.48 0.83
CA GLN A 390 11.67 -30.46 0.13
C GLN A 390 10.80 -29.80 -0.95
N LEU A 391 10.14 -28.68 -0.62
CA LEU A 391 9.38 -27.89 -1.59
C LEU A 391 10.27 -27.43 -2.75
N LEU A 392 11.40 -26.80 -2.46
CA LEU A 392 12.28 -26.21 -3.47
C LEU A 392 12.94 -27.27 -4.37
N THR A 393 13.19 -28.46 -3.84
CA THR A 393 13.69 -29.60 -4.63
C THR A 393 12.62 -30.13 -5.57
N HIS A 394 11.36 -30.16 -5.13
CA HIS A 394 10.24 -30.67 -5.91
C HIS A 394 9.72 -29.66 -6.94
N ASN A 395 9.67 -28.38 -6.57
CA ASN A 395 9.15 -27.30 -7.40
C ASN A 395 10.15 -26.15 -7.49
N CYS A 396 10.83 -26.10 -8.63
CA CYS A 396 11.82 -25.07 -8.91
C CYS A 396 11.23 -23.70 -9.28
N ASN A 397 9.90 -23.59 -9.40
CA ASN A 397 9.25 -22.33 -9.78
C ASN A 397 8.92 -21.44 -8.58
N ILE A 398 8.71 -22.02 -7.40
CA ILE A 398 8.27 -21.30 -6.20
C ILE A 398 9.46 -20.64 -5.50
N ILE A 399 9.26 -19.39 -5.05
CA ILE A 399 10.04 -18.73 -4.03
C ILE A 399 9.18 -18.48 -2.78
N VAL A 400 9.77 -18.67 -1.61
CA VAL A 400 9.09 -18.40 -0.34
C VAL A 400 9.68 -17.15 0.29
N THR A 401 8.85 -16.13 0.47
CA THR A 401 9.26 -14.80 0.94
C THR A 401 8.57 -14.42 2.25
N ARG A 402 9.22 -13.51 2.98
CA ARG A 402 8.63 -12.78 4.10
C ARG A 402 7.73 -11.65 3.59
N GLU A 403 7.04 -10.99 4.51
CA GLU A 403 6.19 -9.83 4.23
C GLU A 403 6.94 -8.67 3.53
N ASP A 404 8.21 -8.45 3.90
CA ASP A 404 9.07 -7.42 3.31
C ASP A 404 9.66 -7.80 1.93
N GLY A 405 9.29 -8.97 1.41
CA GLY A 405 9.79 -9.51 0.15
C GLY A 405 11.16 -10.20 0.23
N SER A 406 11.80 -10.23 1.41
CA SER A 406 13.03 -11.00 1.60
C SER A 406 12.76 -12.50 1.51
N ILE A 407 13.70 -13.27 0.95
CA ILE A 407 13.57 -14.73 0.85
C ILE A 407 13.89 -15.40 2.19
N TYR A 408 13.17 -16.45 2.55
CA TYR A 408 13.56 -17.32 3.66
C TYR A 408 14.85 -18.06 3.31
N SER A 409 15.83 -18.07 4.20
CA SER A 409 17.16 -18.62 3.93
C SER A 409 17.81 -19.15 5.22
N ASP A 410 18.59 -20.22 5.08
CA ASP A 410 19.49 -20.74 6.11
C ASP A 410 20.95 -20.28 5.90
N GLY A 411 21.22 -19.44 4.89
CA GLY A 411 22.56 -19.04 4.45
C GLY A 411 23.40 -20.15 3.83
N GLY A 412 22.80 -21.31 3.54
CA GLY A 412 23.48 -22.51 3.05
C GLY A 412 22.67 -23.25 1.99
N LEU A 413 22.11 -24.41 2.36
CA LEU A 413 21.48 -25.33 1.39
C LEU A 413 20.24 -24.72 0.73
N VAL A 414 19.49 -23.87 1.44
CA VAL A 414 18.31 -23.20 0.87
C VAL A 414 18.73 -22.19 -0.20
N ASP A 415 19.82 -21.45 0.03
CA ASP A 415 20.35 -20.48 -0.94
C ASP A 415 20.89 -21.17 -2.20
N GLU A 416 21.57 -22.30 -2.02
CA GLU A 416 22.01 -23.15 -3.13
C GLU A 416 20.84 -23.63 -3.98
N LEU A 417 19.76 -24.12 -3.34
CA LEU A 417 18.53 -24.54 -4.03
C LEU A 417 17.87 -23.37 -4.79
N TYR A 418 17.75 -22.19 -4.18
CA TYR A 418 17.23 -21.02 -4.90
C TYR A 418 18.08 -20.60 -6.08
N SER A 419 19.41 -20.66 -5.91
CA SER A 419 20.35 -20.36 -6.98
C SER A 419 20.21 -21.34 -8.14
N LEU A 420 20.13 -22.65 -7.85
CA LEU A 420 19.91 -23.71 -8.84
C LEU A 420 18.55 -23.56 -9.52
N ASN A 421 17.48 -23.33 -8.76
CA ASN A 421 16.13 -23.13 -9.29
C ASN A 421 16.03 -21.90 -10.19
N ARG A 422 16.69 -20.80 -9.82
CA ARG A 422 16.83 -19.62 -10.69
C ARG A 422 17.51 -19.99 -12.01
N PHE A 423 18.59 -20.77 -11.96
CA PHE A 423 19.29 -21.24 -13.14
C PHE A 423 18.40 -22.14 -14.03
N VAL A 424 17.66 -23.09 -13.45
CA VAL A 424 16.71 -23.97 -14.15
C VAL A 424 15.63 -23.17 -14.89
N ARG A 425 15.05 -22.15 -14.22
CA ARG A 425 14.05 -21.26 -14.82
C ARG A 425 14.62 -20.49 -16.00
N CYS A 426 15.80 -19.87 -15.84
CA CYS A 426 16.48 -19.18 -16.93
C CYS A 426 16.76 -20.13 -18.11
N CYS A 427 17.13 -21.39 -17.87
CA CYS A 427 17.32 -22.38 -18.93
C CYS A 427 16.03 -22.67 -19.70
N SER A 428 14.89 -22.68 -19.03
CA SER A 428 13.58 -22.91 -19.64
C SER A 428 13.14 -21.70 -20.47
N ASP A 429 13.37 -20.49 -19.98
CA ASP A 429 13.08 -19.24 -20.71
C ASP A 429 13.95 -19.08 -21.97
N LEU A 430 15.15 -19.65 -21.98
CA LEU A 430 16.00 -19.66 -23.17
C LEU A 430 15.39 -20.50 -24.29
N ALA A 431 14.59 -21.53 -23.98
CA ALA A 431 14.04 -22.42 -25.00
C ALA A 431 13.07 -21.72 -25.97
N VAL A 432 12.47 -20.60 -25.56
CA VAL A 432 11.56 -19.80 -26.40
C VAL A 432 12.27 -18.71 -27.21
N LYS A 433 13.59 -18.55 -27.07
CA LYS A 433 14.38 -17.54 -27.78
C LYS A 433 14.77 -18.01 -29.20
N PRO A 434 14.99 -17.08 -30.16
CA PRO A 434 15.53 -17.42 -31.47
C PRO A 434 16.87 -18.18 -31.35
N THR A 435 17.09 -19.17 -32.22
CA THR A 435 18.24 -20.09 -32.15
C THR A 435 19.59 -19.37 -32.00
N SER A 436 19.84 -18.30 -32.77
CA SER A 436 21.10 -17.55 -32.72
C SER A 436 21.32 -16.83 -31.39
N GLU A 437 20.26 -16.26 -30.80
CA GLU A 437 20.31 -15.61 -29.48
C GLU A 437 20.49 -16.66 -28.39
N ARG A 438 19.74 -17.76 -28.49
CA ARG A 438 19.80 -18.89 -27.56
C ARG A 438 21.21 -19.50 -27.52
N LEU A 439 21.84 -19.69 -28.68
CA LEU A 439 23.20 -20.22 -28.77
C LEU A 439 24.21 -19.32 -28.05
N LEU A 440 24.19 -18.03 -28.35
CA LEU A 440 25.07 -17.06 -27.70
C LEU A 440 24.88 -17.06 -26.17
N LEU A 441 23.63 -17.10 -25.70
CA LEU A 441 23.30 -17.10 -24.28
C LEU A 441 23.72 -18.39 -23.58
N VAL A 442 23.52 -19.56 -24.22
CA VAL A 442 23.97 -20.86 -23.71
C VAL A 442 25.49 -20.90 -23.61
N THR A 443 26.22 -20.49 -24.65
CA THR A 443 27.69 -20.40 -24.60
C THR A 443 28.16 -19.44 -23.52
N THR A 444 27.52 -18.28 -23.37
CA THR A 444 27.85 -17.31 -22.32
C THR A 444 27.62 -17.88 -20.93
N ALA A 445 26.52 -18.61 -20.72
CA ALA A 445 26.21 -19.25 -19.44
C ALA A 445 27.20 -20.39 -19.10
N LEU A 446 27.59 -21.21 -20.09
CA LEU A 446 28.61 -22.26 -19.97
C LEU A 446 29.99 -21.69 -19.62
N MET A 447 30.41 -20.60 -20.28
CA MET A 447 31.69 -19.95 -20.03
C MET A 447 31.70 -19.12 -18.73
N GLY A 448 30.52 -18.76 -18.23
CA GLY A 448 30.33 -18.00 -17.00
C GLY A 448 30.02 -18.89 -15.80
N ARG A 449 28.81 -18.73 -15.27
CA ARG A 449 28.40 -19.30 -13.98
C ARG A 449 28.38 -20.84 -13.97
N ALA A 450 28.12 -21.48 -15.11
CA ALA A 450 28.08 -22.94 -15.18
C ALA A 450 29.48 -23.57 -15.31
N LEU A 451 30.52 -22.82 -15.69
CA LEU A 451 31.86 -23.36 -15.98
C LEU A 451 32.44 -24.18 -14.82
N ASN A 452 32.21 -23.73 -13.59
CA ASN A 452 32.73 -24.35 -12.38
C ASN A 452 31.66 -25.14 -11.60
N ASP A 453 30.47 -25.34 -12.19
CA ASP A 453 29.36 -26.06 -11.59
C ASP A 453 28.87 -27.15 -12.56
N PHE A 454 29.26 -28.39 -12.26
CA PHE A 454 28.92 -29.55 -13.08
C PHE A 454 27.40 -29.74 -13.21
N GLN A 455 26.62 -29.45 -12.17
CA GLN A 455 25.16 -29.61 -12.21
C GLN A 455 24.55 -28.57 -13.14
N CYS A 456 24.94 -27.30 -13.02
CA CYS A 456 24.48 -26.23 -13.91
C CYS A 456 24.89 -26.51 -15.37
N SER A 457 26.14 -26.90 -15.62
CA SER A 457 26.62 -27.25 -16.96
C SER A 457 25.84 -28.42 -17.56
N SER A 458 25.69 -29.51 -16.80
CA SER A 458 24.94 -30.70 -17.24
C SER A 458 23.48 -30.36 -17.56
N LEU A 459 22.81 -29.60 -16.69
CA LEU A 459 21.43 -29.20 -16.90
C LEU A 459 21.28 -28.35 -18.16
N LEU A 460 22.13 -27.33 -18.32
CA LEU A 460 22.09 -26.42 -19.45
C LEU A 460 22.32 -27.17 -20.77
N LEU A 461 23.32 -28.05 -20.83
CA LEU A 461 23.59 -28.89 -22.01
C LEU A 461 22.43 -29.87 -22.28
N SER A 462 21.83 -30.47 -21.24
CA SER A 462 20.72 -31.41 -21.41
C SER A 462 19.46 -30.76 -22.00
N LYS A 463 19.21 -29.49 -21.65
CA LYS A 463 18.03 -28.74 -22.10
C LYS A 463 18.20 -28.11 -23.48
N HIS A 464 19.44 -27.91 -23.92
CA HIS A 464 19.80 -27.24 -25.17
C HIS A 464 20.74 -28.12 -26.03
N ALA A 465 20.55 -29.44 -25.98
CA ALA A 465 21.39 -30.39 -26.72
C ALA A 465 21.25 -30.24 -28.24
N ASP A 466 20.10 -29.73 -28.71
CA ASP A 466 19.84 -29.41 -30.11
C ASP A 466 20.84 -28.39 -30.67
N LEU A 467 21.24 -27.40 -29.85
CA LEU A 467 22.25 -26.41 -30.23
C LEU A 467 23.65 -27.00 -30.44
N LEU A 468 23.98 -28.10 -29.77
CA LEU A 468 25.26 -28.78 -29.96
C LEU A 468 25.30 -29.51 -31.32
N CYS A 469 24.16 -30.04 -31.76
CA CYS A 469 24.05 -30.72 -33.06
C CYS A 469 24.14 -29.77 -34.25
N GLU A 470 23.73 -28.51 -34.09
CA GLU A 470 23.85 -27.51 -35.16
C GLU A 470 25.31 -27.09 -35.45
N TYR A 471 26.24 -27.30 -34.51
CA TYR A 471 27.66 -27.03 -34.69
C TYR A 471 28.39 -28.06 -35.57
N GLU A 472 27.84 -29.26 -35.76
CA GLU A 472 28.51 -30.30 -36.57
C GLU A 472 28.27 -30.15 -38.09
N ILE A 473 27.47 -29.15 -38.51
CA ILE A 473 27.05 -28.97 -39.92
C ILE A 473 27.84 -27.86 -40.64
N TYR A 474 28.76 -27.18 -39.95
CA TYR A 474 29.72 -26.21 -40.53
C TYR A 474 31.15 -26.69 -40.32
#